data_AF-A0A3C0ZD61-F1
#
_entry.id   AF-A0A3C0ZD61-F1
#
_cell.length_a   1.000
_cell.length_b   1.000
_cell.length_c   1.000
_cell.angle_alpha   90.00
_cell.angle_beta   90.00
_cell.angle_gamma   90.00
#
_symmetry.space_group_name_H-M   'P 1'
#
loop_
_entity.id
_entity.type
_entity.pdbx_description
1 polymer ?
#
loop_
_entity_poly.entity_id
_entity_poly.type
_entity_poly.pdbx_seq_one_letter_code
_entity_poly.pdbx_strand_id
1 'polypeptide(L)'
;MLFLHNGCAVEKTPSELYQIKDGLLLQLTDVPSSLDSKTEKYVYDQNRNLKLMEDIWNGRKVSELEMRYDEKGFLISIQRKSDAAKAHYFEDRTLKAIYSFY
;
A
#
# COMPACT_ATOMS: atom_id res chain seq x y z
N MET A 1 -6.60 16.27 5.30
CA MET A 1 -5.65 16.81 6.31
C MET A 1 -4.32 16.11 6.02
N LEU A 2 -3.28 16.85 5.61
CA LEU A 2 -1.93 16.30 5.42
C LEU A 2 -1.28 16.17 6.79
N PHE A 3 -0.80 14.98 7.14
CA PHE A 3 -0.04 14.75 8.37
C PHE A 3 1.44 14.61 8.01
N LEU A 4 2.28 15.42 8.64
CA LEU A 4 3.73 15.33 8.57
C LEU A 4 4.19 14.61 9.84
N HIS A 5 4.73 13.39 9.70
CA HIS A 5 5.26 12.66 10.84
C HIS A 5 6.74 13.01 11.02
N ASN A 6 7.04 13.92 11.94
CA ASN A 6 8.41 14.20 12.35
C ASN A 6 8.87 13.13 13.34
N GLY A 7 9.48 12.04 12.84
CA GLY A 7 10.31 11.18 13.68
C GLY A 7 11.51 11.99 14.19
N CYS A 8 11.84 11.86 15.48
CA CYS A 8 12.99 12.52 16.11
C CYS A 8 14.32 12.14 15.43
N ALA A 9 14.68 12.89 14.39
CA ALA A 9 16.04 13.08 13.88
C ALA A 9 16.08 14.46 13.23
N VAL A 10 17.18 15.19 13.48
CA VAL A 10 17.46 16.54 12.98
C VAL A 10 17.02 16.70 11.52
N GLU A 11 16.09 17.64 11.30
CA GLU A 11 15.74 18.29 10.03
C GLU A 11 15.89 17.41 8.76
N LYS A 12 15.14 16.30 8.68
CA LYS A 12 14.85 15.70 7.38
C LYS A 12 13.55 16.29 6.87
N THR A 13 13.63 17.00 5.75
CA THR A 13 12.45 17.28 4.92
C THR A 13 11.66 15.97 4.78
N PRO A 14 10.33 15.99 4.98
CA PRO A 14 9.52 14.79 4.78
C PRO A 14 9.82 14.22 3.40
N SER A 15 10.23 12.96 3.31
CA SER A 15 10.47 12.30 2.02
C SER A 15 9.16 11.89 1.35
N GLU A 16 8.08 11.86 2.13
CA GLU A 16 6.77 11.30 1.75
C GLU A 16 5.63 12.24 2.16
N LEU A 17 4.59 12.26 1.34
CA LEU A 17 3.33 12.96 1.55
C LEU A 17 2.23 11.92 1.83
N TYR A 18 1.51 12.11 2.93
CA TYR A 18 0.42 11.23 3.35
C TYR A 18 -0.93 11.88 3.06
N GLN A 19 -1.81 11.14 2.38
CA GLN A 19 -3.21 11.51 2.21
C GLN A 19 -4.06 10.62 3.11
N ILE A 20 -4.66 11.22 4.14
CA ILE A 20 -5.51 10.52 5.12
C ILE A 20 -6.95 11.04 5.02
N LYS A 21 -7.92 10.13 5.08
CA LYS A 21 -9.36 10.42 5.14
C LYS A 21 -10.03 9.43 6.09
N ASP A 22 -10.91 9.91 6.96
CA ASP A 22 -11.68 9.09 7.91
C ASP A 22 -10.79 8.15 8.76
N GLY A 23 -9.58 8.63 9.10
CA GLY A 23 -8.57 7.88 9.84
C GLY A 23 -7.87 6.76 9.04
N LEU A 24 -8.10 6.67 7.73
CA LEU A 24 -7.51 5.69 6.83
C LEU A 24 -6.51 6.36 5.89
N LEU A 25 -5.35 5.73 5.68
CA LEU A 25 -4.34 6.17 4.73
C LEU A 25 -4.82 5.83 3.32
N LEU A 26 -5.05 6.82 2.47
CA LEU A 26 -5.51 6.62 1.10
C LEU A 26 -4.36 6.61 0.08
N GLN A 27 -3.33 7.41 0.35
CA GLN A 27 -2.21 7.56 -0.58
C GLN A 27 -0.94 7.94 0.18
N LEU A 28 0.19 7.41 -0.29
CA LEU A 28 1.54 7.81 0.08
C LEU A 28 2.27 8.20 -1.20
N THR A 29 3.03 9.30 -1.19
CA THR A 29 3.70 9.80 -2.40
C THR A 29 5.05 10.40 -2.06
N ASP A 30 6.09 10.04 -2.82
CA ASP A 30 7.40 10.69 -2.69
C ASP A 30 7.28 12.19 -2.97
N VAL A 31 8.04 13.01 -2.23
CA VAL A 31 8.08 14.46 -2.49
C VAL A 31 8.60 14.73 -3.92
N PRO A 32 8.01 15.68 -4.67
CA PRO A 32 8.21 15.92 -6.11
C PRO A 32 9.65 16.25 -6.57
N SER A 33 10.66 16.15 -5.71
CA SER A 33 12.07 16.25 -6.07
C SER A 33 12.66 14.98 -6.70
N SER A 34 11.94 13.84 -6.72
CA SER A 34 12.43 12.61 -7.35
C SER A 34 12.00 12.50 -8.82
N LEU A 35 12.95 12.17 -9.70
CA LEU A 35 12.71 11.86 -11.13
C LEU A 35 11.82 10.62 -11.31
N ASP A 36 11.82 9.73 -10.31
CA ASP A 36 10.98 8.54 -10.25
C ASP A 36 9.96 8.67 -9.13
N SER A 37 8.93 9.49 -9.34
CA SER A 37 7.87 9.66 -8.33
C SER A 37 7.17 8.32 -8.11
N LYS A 38 7.23 7.83 -6.87
CA LYS A 38 6.50 6.64 -6.43
C LYS A 38 5.28 7.07 -5.65
N THR A 39 4.19 6.39 -5.90
CA THR A 39 2.92 6.60 -5.21
C THR A 39 2.36 5.23 -4.83
N GLU A 40 1.97 5.09 -3.58
CA GLU A 40 1.19 3.95 -3.11
C GLU A 40 -0.25 4.41 -2.88
N LYS A 41 -1.22 3.64 -3.37
CA LYS A 41 -2.64 3.88 -3.12
C LYS A 41 -3.25 2.74 -2.33
N TYR A 42 -4.19 3.06 -1.46
CA TYR A 42 -4.81 2.11 -0.56
C TYR A 42 -6.34 2.23 -0.65
N VAL A 43 -7.00 1.08 -0.77
CA VAL A 43 -8.46 0.98 -0.84
C VAL A 43 -8.94 0.03 0.24
N TYR A 44 -9.98 0.45 0.97
CA TYR A 44 -10.57 -0.32 2.06
C TYR A 44 -11.96 -0.81 1.69
N ASP A 45 -12.37 -1.93 2.27
CA ASP A 45 -13.74 -2.41 2.19
C ASP A 45 -14.67 -1.67 3.17
N GLN A 46 -15.95 -2.07 3.20
CA GLN A 46 -16.96 -1.49 4.09
C GLN A 46 -16.66 -1.73 5.59
N ASN A 47 -15.88 -2.76 5.89
CA ASN A 47 -15.44 -3.10 7.25
C ASN A 47 -14.13 -2.40 7.63
N ARG A 48 -13.63 -1.49 6.76
CA ARG A 48 -12.36 -0.78 6.92
C ARG A 48 -11.13 -1.70 6.88
N ASN A 49 -11.24 -2.90 6.30
CA ASN A 49 -10.09 -3.74 6.02
C ASN A 49 -9.40 -3.27 4.73
N LEU A 50 -8.06 -3.26 4.72
CA LEU A 50 -7.31 -2.96 3.51
C LEU A 50 -7.56 -4.05 2.48
N LYS A 51 -8.16 -3.71 1.34
CA LYS A 51 -8.55 -4.66 0.28
C LYS A 51 -7.60 -4.61 -0.92
N LEU A 52 -7.09 -3.43 -1.25
CA LEU A 52 -6.20 -3.24 -2.38
C LEU A 52 -5.11 -2.23 -2.01
N MET A 53 -3.88 -2.55 -2.35
CA MET A 53 -2.76 -1.62 -2.38
C MET A 53 -2.19 -1.60 -3.81
N GLU A 54 -1.96 -0.41 -4.38
CA GLU A 54 -1.39 -0.25 -5.71
C GLU A 54 -0.09 0.55 -5.64
N ASP A 55 0.96 0.03 -6.26
CA ASP A 55 2.22 0.74 -6.47
C ASP A 55 2.21 1.39 -7.86
N ILE A 56 2.35 2.71 -7.90
CA ILE A 56 2.32 3.53 -9.11
C ILE A 56 3.65 4.26 -9.22
N TRP A 57 4.42 3.95 -10.26
CA TRP A 57 5.68 4.61 -10.54
C TRP A 57 5.54 5.39 -11.85
N ASN A 58 5.92 6.67 -11.83
CA ASN A 58 5.83 7.54 -13.01
C ASN A 58 4.44 7.52 -13.68
N GLY A 59 3.39 7.50 -12.84
CA GLY A 59 1.99 7.47 -13.28
C GLY A 59 1.48 6.12 -13.81
N ARG A 60 2.29 5.07 -13.82
CA ARG A 60 1.89 3.72 -14.24
C ARG A 60 1.84 2.77 -13.05
N LYS A 61 0.78 1.97 -12.97
CA LYS A 61 0.70 0.89 -11.98
C LYS A 61 1.74 -0.18 -12.30
N VAL A 62 2.63 -0.46 -11.35
CA VAL A 62 3.70 -1.45 -11.49
C VAL A 62 3.47 -2.69 -10.63
N SER A 63 2.67 -2.58 -9.57
CA SER A 63 2.24 -3.72 -8.76
C SER A 63 0.91 -3.43 -8.06
N GLU A 64 0.20 -4.48 -7.70
CA GLU A 64 -0.91 -4.45 -6.77
C GLU A 64 -0.84 -5.62 -5.77
N LEU A 65 -1.36 -5.37 -4.58
CA LEU A 65 -1.67 -6.39 -3.57
C LEU A 65 -3.18 -6.39 -3.35
N GLU A 66 -3.81 -7.54 -3.59
CA GLU A 66 -5.22 -7.78 -3.31
C GLU A 66 -5.34 -8.63 -2.04
N MET A 67 -5.98 -8.09 -1.02
CA MET A 67 -6.23 -8.77 0.25
C MET A 67 -7.67 -9.26 0.31
N ARG A 68 -7.86 -10.49 0.78
CA ARG A 68 -9.18 -11.10 0.95
C ARG A 68 -9.36 -11.53 2.39
N TYR A 69 -10.57 -11.36 2.88
CA TYR A 69 -10.97 -11.68 4.24
C TYR A 69 -12.15 -12.64 4.23
N ASP A 70 -12.28 -13.46 5.27
CA ASP A 70 -13.49 -14.23 5.50
C ASP A 70 -14.61 -13.35 6.07
N GLU A 71 -15.78 -13.94 6.29
CA GLU A 71 -16.95 -13.24 6.84
C GLU A 71 -16.73 -12.71 8.27
N LYS A 72 -15.72 -13.22 8.98
CA LYS A 72 -15.36 -12.81 10.35
C LYS A 72 -14.29 -11.72 10.35
N GLY A 73 -13.78 -11.32 9.18
CA GLY A 73 -12.74 -10.31 9.03
C GLY A 73 -11.32 -10.85 9.18
N PHE A 74 -11.10 -12.16 9.19
CA PHE A 74 -9.76 -12.73 9.16
C PHE A 74 -9.19 -12.70 7.75
N LEU A 75 -7.95 -12.26 7.61
CA LEU A 75 -7.24 -12.24 6.33
C LEU A 75 -6.99 -13.67 5.84
N ILE A 76 -7.63 -14.08 4.74
CA ILE A 76 -7.47 -15.43 4.18
C ILE A 76 -6.39 -15.50 3.10
N SER A 77 -6.16 -14.40 2.37
CA SER A 77 -5.14 -14.38 1.33
C SER A 77 -4.65 -12.98 0.97
N ILE A 78 -3.39 -12.92 0.55
CA ILE A 78 -2.82 -11.77 -0.15
C ILE A 78 -2.35 -12.25 -1.53
N GLN A 79 -2.82 -11.63 -2.59
CA GLN A 79 -2.36 -11.88 -3.95
C GLN A 79 -1.56 -10.68 -4.44
N ARG A 80 -0.29 -10.89 -4.79
CA ARG A 80 0.52 -9.90 -5.50
C ARG A 80 0.42 -10.13 -7.00
N LYS A 81 0.17 -9.05 -7.74
CA LYS A 81 0.28 -9.00 -9.20
C LYS A 81 1.20 -7.86 -9.59
N SER A 82 2.00 -8.06 -10.63
CA SER A 82 2.97 -7.10 -11.12
C SER A 82 2.73 -6.79 -12.60
N ASP A 83 3.17 -5.60 -13.02
CA ASP A 83 3.36 -5.33 -14.44
C ASP A 83 4.54 -6.19 -14.94
N ALA A 84 4.35 -6.90 -16.05
CA ALA A 84 5.37 -7.73 -16.69
C ALA A 84 6.68 -6.96 -16.95
N ALA A 85 6.60 -5.64 -17.20
CA ALA A 85 7.77 -4.79 -17.38
C ALA A 85 8.63 -4.62 -16.10
N LYS A 86 8.06 -4.90 -14.91
CA LYS A 86 8.69 -4.75 -13.59
C LYS A 86 8.60 -6.02 -12.72
N ALA A 87 8.24 -7.16 -13.29
CA ALA A 87 8.09 -8.44 -12.59
C ALA A 87 9.35 -8.91 -11.82
N HIS A 88 10.55 -8.44 -12.21
CA HIS A 88 11.80 -8.72 -11.49
C HIS A 88 11.93 -7.98 -10.15
N TYR A 89 11.17 -6.90 -9.95
CA TYR A 89 11.07 -6.20 -8.66
C TYR A 89 9.92 -6.75 -7.81
N PHE A 90 8.87 -7.28 -8.45
CA PHE A 90 7.64 -7.70 -7.80
C PHE A 90 7.23 -9.07 -8.31
N GLU A 91 7.67 -10.13 -7.66
CA GLU A 91 7.28 -11.48 -8.08
C GLU A 91 5.82 -11.77 -7.72
N ASP A 92 5.06 -12.23 -8.71
CA ASP A 92 3.66 -12.62 -8.55
C ASP A 92 3.56 -13.84 -7.64
N ARG A 93 2.88 -13.67 -6.50
CA ARG A 93 2.72 -14.71 -5.50
C ARG A 93 1.38 -14.59 -4.82
N THR A 94 0.84 -15.73 -4.39
CA THR A 94 -0.34 -15.78 -3.53
C THR A 94 0.06 -16.37 -2.18
N LEU A 95 -0.09 -15.57 -1.13
CA LEU A 95 0.01 -16.04 0.24
C LEU A 95 -1.40 -16.43 0.71
N LYS A 96 -1.54 -17.66 1.22
CA LYS A 96 -2.76 -18.11 1.91
C LYS A 96 -2.48 -18.20 3.40
N ALA A 97 -3.37 -17.63 4.20
CA ALA A 97 -3.29 -17.69 5.66
C ALA A 97 -4.31 -18.69 6.19
N ILE A 98 -3.89 -19.47 7.19
CA ILE A 98 -4.73 -20.44 7.89
C ILE A 98 -4.55 -20.18 9.38
N TYR A 99 -5.65 -20.05 10.10
CA TYR A 99 -5.67 -19.80 11.53
C TYR A 99 -6.21 -21.03 12.26
N SER A 100 -5.57 -21.37 13.38
CA SER A 100 -6.03 -22.39 14.31
C SER A 100 -6.05 -21.78 15.71
N PHE A 101 -7.16 -21.92 16.42
CA PHE A 101 -7.32 -21.48 17.81
C PHE A 101 -7.45 -22.71 18.70
N TYR A 102 -6.74 -22.73 19.83
CA TYR A 102 -6.74 -23.80 20.82
C TYR A 102 -7.22 -23.27 22.16
#